data_AF-A0A6C0F394-F1
#
_entry.id   AF-A0A6C0F394-F1
#
_cell.length_a   1.000
_cell.length_b   1.000
_cell.length_c   1.000
_cell.angle_alpha   90.00
_cell.angle_beta   90.00
_cell.angle_gamma   90.00
#
_symmetry.space_group_name_H-M   'P 1'
#
loop_
_entity.id
_entity.type
_entity.pdbx_description
1 polymer ?
#
loop_
_entity_poly.entity_id
_entity_poly.type
_entity_poly.pdbx_seq_one_letter_code
_entity_poly.pdbx_strand_id
1 'polypeptide(L)'
;MTKLWGPLGWMTLHSVSLIYPEQPSLAERQIATRFLDLFAETISCNQCKLHFKTMRAMYIMSNPDYLNSRQNFAVFVFRAHNSVNKRLDKPRPATVAECLQTLRNASSQNSLAYFRNAYLSYLTRNWNREFTGDAVIIRASVKEMIRINNEYWSPRENGIPHLIEADVVTPIEKNDMRVNASGRVISTVVGFKGGKLKLGNR
;
A
#
# COMPACT_ATOMS: atom_id res chain seq x y z
N MET A 1 0.47 -14.03 -12.86
CA MET A 1 1.83 -13.61 -12.42
C MET A 1 1.88 -12.83 -11.09
N THR A 2 0.82 -12.14 -10.65
CA THR A 2 0.84 -11.38 -9.38
C THR A 2 0.94 -12.23 -8.10
N LYS A 3 0.63 -13.53 -8.18
CA LYS A 3 0.64 -14.45 -7.04
C LYS A 3 2.02 -14.62 -6.39
N LEU A 4 3.11 -14.45 -7.15
CA LEU A 4 4.47 -14.64 -6.63
C LEU A 4 4.98 -13.39 -5.91
N TRP A 5 4.94 -12.23 -6.57
CA TRP A 5 5.54 -11.00 -6.04
C TRP A 5 4.59 -10.16 -5.19
N GLY A 6 3.27 -10.25 -5.43
CA GLY A 6 2.27 -9.43 -4.75
C GLY A 6 2.30 -9.59 -3.22
N PRO A 7 2.27 -10.83 -2.69
CA PRO A 7 2.41 -11.05 -1.25
C PRO A 7 3.73 -10.49 -0.68
N LEU A 8 4.85 -10.69 -1.39
CA LEU A 8 6.15 -10.17 -0.98
C LEU A 8 6.20 -8.63 -0.94
N GLY A 9 5.61 -7.97 -1.94
CA GLY A 9 5.53 -6.51 -2.02
C GLY A 9 4.67 -5.93 -0.88
N TRP A 10 3.51 -6.52 -0.61
CA TRP A 10 2.66 -6.08 0.51
C TRP A 10 3.33 -6.33 1.85
N MET A 11 3.93 -7.51 2.08
CA MET A 11 4.67 -7.78 3.31
C MET A 11 5.85 -6.81 3.49
N THR A 12 6.50 -6.39 2.39
CA THR A 12 7.55 -5.37 2.44
C THR A 12 7.03 -4.01 2.90
N LEU A 13 5.90 -3.55 2.35
CA LEU A 13 5.27 -2.30 2.78
C LEU A 13 4.82 -2.35 4.24
N HIS A 14 4.13 -3.41 4.65
CA HIS A 14 3.69 -3.60 6.04
C HIS A 14 4.89 -3.62 6.97
N SER A 15 5.91 -4.41 6.64
CA SER A 15 7.15 -4.49 7.39
C SER A 15 7.77 -3.11 7.63
N VAL A 16 7.98 -2.33 6.56
CA VAL A 16 8.58 -0.99 6.65
C VAL A 16 7.72 -0.05 7.50
N SER A 17 6.40 -0.06 7.33
CA SER A 17 5.50 0.81 8.09
C SER A 17 5.46 0.48 9.59
N LEU A 18 5.59 -0.81 9.94
CA LEU A 18 5.53 -1.27 11.33
C LEU A 18 6.82 -1.02 12.12
N ILE A 19 7.97 -1.03 11.45
CA ILE A 19 9.27 -0.73 12.09
C ILE A 19 9.66 0.75 12.00
N TYR A 20 8.84 1.57 11.33
CA TYR A 20 9.05 3.01 11.24
C TYR A 20 9.02 3.66 12.64
N PRO A 21 9.76 4.76 12.91
CA PRO A 21 9.72 5.42 14.22
C PRO A 21 8.35 6.02 14.53
N GLU A 22 7.95 6.01 15.81
CA GLU A 22 6.73 6.71 16.26
C GLU A 22 6.86 8.23 16.12
N GLN A 23 8.07 8.74 16.39
CA GLN A 23 8.42 10.16 16.28
C GLN A 23 9.59 10.29 15.30
N PRO A 24 9.33 10.22 13.99
CA PRO A 24 10.37 10.25 12.98
C PRO A 24 10.96 11.66 12.83
N SER A 25 12.28 11.72 12.68
CA SER A 25 12.98 12.94 12.27
C SER A 25 12.65 13.32 10.82
N LEU A 26 13.06 14.53 10.41
CA LEU A 26 12.91 14.96 9.01
C LEU A 26 13.64 14.03 8.04
N ALA A 27 14.86 13.59 8.38
CA ALA A 27 15.64 12.66 7.56
C ALA A 27 14.92 11.30 7.41
N GLU A 28 14.31 10.79 8.48
CA GLU A 28 13.58 9.52 8.46
C GLU A 28 12.31 9.61 7.60
N ARG A 29 11.60 10.75 7.64
CA ARG A 29 10.48 11.03 6.71
C ARG A 29 10.92 11.08 5.26
N GLN A 30 12.09 11.66 4.98
CA GLN A 30 12.66 11.69 3.63
C GLN A 30 13.05 10.28 3.14
N ILE A 31 13.65 9.46 4.01
CA ILE A 31 13.98 8.06 3.69
C ILE A 31 12.70 7.26 3.40
N ALA A 32 11.65 7.41 4.21
CA ALA A 32 10.38 6.73 4.00
C ALA A 32 9.69 7.18 2.70
N THR A 33 9.71 8.49 2.41
CA THR A 33 9.19 9.05 1.15
C THR A 33 9.93 8.47 -0.05
N ARG A 34 11.27 8.49 -0.01
CA ARG A 34 12.12 7.95 -1.07
C ARG A 34 11.88 6.46 -1.27
N PHE A 35 11.77 5.69 -0.19
CA PHE A 35 11.44 4.28 -0.26
C PHE A 35 10.09 4.03 -0.96
N LEU A 36 9.05 4.81 -0.63
CA LEU A 36 7.73 4.66 -1.27
C LEU A 36 7.75 5.03 -2.75
N ASP A 37 8.51 6.05 -3.14
CA ASP A 37 8.68 6.42 -4.55
C ASP A 37 9.39 5.29 -5.32
N LEU A 38 10.51 4.78 -4.79
CA LEU A 38 11.23 3.65 -5.37
C LEU A 38 10.37 2.39 -5.45
N PHE A 39 9.61 2.09 -4.39
CA PHE A 39 8.68 0.96 -4.38
C PHE A 39 7.65 1.10 -5.51
N ALA A 40 7.05 2.27 -5.66
CA ALA A 40 6.09 2.53 -6.73
C ALA A 40 6.72 2.32 -8.11
N GLU A 41 7.93 2.85 -8.36
CA GLU A 41 8.61 2.72 -9.64
C GLU A 41 9.04 1.29 -9.97
N THR A 42 9.34 0.46 -8.97
CA THR A 42 9.89 -0.89 -9.17
C THR A 42 8.83 -1.98 -9.30
N ILE A 43 7.54 -1.68 -9.06
CA ILE A 43 6.43 -2.62 -9.29
C ILE A 43 6.49 -3.15 -10.73
N SER A 44 6.62 -4.46 -10.89
CA SER A 44 6.81 -5.15 -12.18
C SER A 44 5.56 -5.23 -13.06
N CYS A 45 4.39 -4.85 -12.53
CA CYS A 45 3.12 -4.81 -13.24
C CYS A 45 2.73 -3.36 -13.53
N ASN A 46 2.71 -2.95 -14.81
CA ASN A 46 2.44 -1.55 -15.20
C ASN A 46 1.08 -1.03 -14.71
N GLN A 47 0.02 -1.83 -14.82
CA GLN A 47 -1.32 -1.44 -14.33
C GLN A 47 -1.34 -1.31 -12.80
N CYS A 48 -0.65 -2.22 -12.10
CA CYS A 48 -0.53 -2.21 -10.65
C CYS A 48 0.29 -0.99 -10.17
N LYS A 49 1.38 -0.67 -10.87
CA LYS A 49 2.24 0.50 -10.65
C LYS A 49 1.43 1.79 -10.77
N LEU A 50 0.71 1.97 -11.88
CA LEU A 50 -0.12 3.15 -12.11
C LEU A 50 -1.19 3.30 -11.01
N HIS A 51 -1.88 2.20 -10.70
CA HIS A 51 -2.88 2.20 -9.63
C HIS A 51 -2.28 2.59 -8.27
N PHE A 52 -1.14 2.01 -7.88
CA PHE A 52 -0.49 2.34 -6.60
C PHE A 52 -0.07 3.82 -6.55
N LYS A 53 0.51 4.36 -7.64
CA LYS A 53 0.87 5.79 -7.72
C LYS A 53 -0.34 6.70 -7.56
N THR A 54 -1.44 6.42 -8.29
CA THR A 54 -2.68 7.21 -8.18
C THR A 54 -3.27 7.13 -6.78
N MET A 55 -3.36 5.93 -6.22
CA MET A 55 -3.87 5.69 -4.87
C MET A 55 -3.04 6.45 -3.82
N ARG A 56 -1.71 6.35 -3.88
CA ARG A 56 -0.81 7.08 -2.97
C ARG A 56 -0.98 8.59 -3.10
N ALA A 57 -1.05 9.13 -4.31
CA ALA A 57 -1.24 10.57 -4.52
C ALA A 57 -2.54 11.07 -3.89
N MET A 58 -3.65 10.35 -4.09
CA MET A 58 -4.95 10.69 -3.47
C MET A 58 -4.88 10.64 -1.95
N TYR A 59 -4.21 9.63 -1.39
CA TYR A 59 -4.06 9.52 0.06
C TYR A 59 -3.29 10.70 0.65
N ILE A 60 -2.16 11.07 0.03
CA ILE A 60 -1.32 12.19 0.48
C ILE A 60 -2.11 13.50 0.49
N MET A 61 -2.94 13.74 -0.52
CA MET A 61 -3.76 14.96 -0.59
C MET A 61 -4.72 15.11 0.60
N SER A 62 -5.29 14.00 1.08
CA SER A 62 -6.22 14.01 2.22
C SER A 62 -5.53 13.77 3.57
N ASN A 63 -4.30 13.27 3.57
CA ASN A 63 -3.57 12.86 4.78
C ASN A 63 -2.08 13.27 4.65
N PRO A 64 -1.75 14.57 4.63
CA PRO A 64 -0.37 15.02 4.45
C PRO A 64 0.58 14.51 5.55
N ASP A 65 0.04 14.24 6.74
CA ASP A 65 0.77 13.78 7.92
C ASP A 65 0.95 12.25 8.01
N TYR A 66 0.71 11.52 6.92
CA TYR A 66 0.76 10.05 6.91
C TYR A 66 2.12 9.45 7.29
N LEU A 67 3.20 10.22 7.24
CA LEU A 67 4.56 9.82 7.67
C LEU A 67 5.01 10.49 8.97
N ASN A 68 4.13 11.18 9.69
CA ASN A 68 4.49 11.83 10.96
C ASN A 68 4.57 10.85 12.14
N SER A 69 4.12 9.60 11.96
CA SER A 69 4.30 8.54 12.96
C SER A 69 4.21 7.16 12.33
N ARG A 70 4.68 6.15 13.06
CA ARG A 70 4.46 4.73 12.75
C ARG A 70 2.98 4.40 12.62
N GLN A 71 2.16 4.87 13.54
CA GLN A 71 0.71 4.67 13.50
C GLN A 71 0.13 5.16 12.16
N ASN A 72 0.43 6.39 11.77
CA ASN A 72 -0.11 6.98 10.54
C ASN A 72 0.38 6.23 9.30
N PHE A 73 1.65 5.83 9.29
CA PHE A 73 2.21 5.10 8.15
C PHE A 73 1.61 3.70 8.04
N ALA A 74 1.46 2.97 9.15
CA ALA A 74 0.82 1.66 9.15
C ALA A 74 -0.64 1.73 8.69
N VAL A 75 -1.41 2.72 9.16
CA VAL A 75 -2.80 2.94 8.72
C VAL A 75 -2.86 3.21 7.22
N PHE A 76 -1.95 4.02 6.66
CA PHE A 76 -1.86 4.20 5.20
C PHE A 76 -1.69 2.86 4.48
N VAL A 77 -0.74 2.01 4.92
CA VAL A 77 -0.48 0.74 4.25
C VAL A 77 -1.66 -0.23 4.41
N PHE A 78 -2.33 -0.27 5.57
CA PHE A 78 -3.55 -1.06 5.75
C PHE A 78 -4.67 -0.60 4.81
N ARG A 79 -4.95 0.71 4.74
CA ARG A 79 -5.98 1.27 3.84
C ARG A 79 -5.63 1.04 2.37
N ALA A 80 -4.37 1.20 2.00
CA ALA A 80 -3.88 0.93 0.65
C ALA A 80 -4.10 -0.54 0.26
N HIS A 81 -3.74 -1.47 1.14
CA HIS A 81 -3.94 -2.90 0.91
C HIS A 81 -5.43 -3.27 0.84
N ASN A 82 -6.24 -2.73 1.76
CA ASN A 82 -7.69 -2.95 1.78
C ASN A 82 -8.41 -2.35 0.55
N SER A 83 -7.93 -1.24 0.02
CA SER A 83 -8.45 -0.65 -1.23
C SER A 83 -8.18 -1.57 -2.43
N VAL A 84 -6.99 -2.17 -2.49
CA VAL A 84 -6.67 -3.17 -3.51
C VAL A 84 -7.46 -4.46 -3.30
N ASN A 85 -7.65 -4.91 -2.07
CA ASN A 85 -8.50 -6.08 -1.77
C ASN A 85 -9.95 -5.84 -2.18
N LYS A 86 -10.52 -4.66 -1.91
CA LYS A 86 -11.87 -4.28 -2.36
C LYS A 86 -11.97 -4.40 -3.89
N ARG A 87 -11.02 -3.81 -4.62
CA ARG A 87 -11.00 -3.85 -6.10
C ARG A 87 -10.89 -5.27 -6.66
N LEU A 88 -10.25 -6.18 -5.92
CA LEU A 88 -10.02 -7.56 -6.32
C LEU A 88 -11.02 -8.55 -5.71
N ASP A 89 -12.08 -8.05 -5.07
CA ASP A 89 -13.09 -8.86 -4.35
C ASP A 89 -12.47 -9.86 -3.36
N LYS A 90 -11.51 -9.38 -2.56
CA LYS A 90 -10.81 -10.14 -1.53
C LYS A 90 -11.30 -9.74 -0.13
N PRO A 91 -11.18 -10.65 0.86
CA PRO A 91 -11.42 -10.31 2.26
C PRO A 91 -10.61 -9.09 2.71
N ARG A 92 -11.24 -8.26 3.54
CA ARG A 92 -10.66 -7.04 4.10
C ARG A 92 -10.77 -7.10 5.62
N PRO A 93 -9.65 -7.16 6.35
CA PRO A 93 -9.65 -6.92 7.78
C PRO A 93 -10.34 -5.58 8.10
N ALA A 94 -11.26 -5.60 9.04
CA ALA A 94 -12.11 -4.47 9.42
C ALA A 94 -11.45 -3.56 10.45
N THR A 95 -10.49 -4.08 11.22
CA THR A 95 -9.83 -3.38 12.33
C THR A 95 -8.30 -3.44 12.21
N VAL A 96 -7.62 -2.54 12.92
CA VAL A 96 -6.15 -2.58 13.03
C VAL A 96 -5.71 -3.88 13.68
N ALA A 97 -6.40 -4.34 14.74
CA ALA A 97 -6.14 -5.63 15.36
C ALA A 97 -6.21 -6.80 14.38
N GLU A 98 -7.23 -6.86 13.52
CA GLU A 98 -7.35 -7.91 12.49
C GLU A 98 -6.25 -7.80 11.43
N CYS A 99 -5.86 -6.59 11.02
CA CYS A 99 -4.71 -6.38 10.13
C CYS A 99 -3.44 -6.95 10.75
N LEU A 100 -3.15 -6.61 12.02
CA LEU A 100 -1.96 -7.09 12.73
C LEU A 100 -2.01 -8.61 12.93
N GLN A 101 -3.17 -9.18 13.23
CA GLN A 101 -3.33 -10.63 13.36
C GLN A 101 -3.07 -11.35 12.03
N THR A 102 -3.57 -10.79 10.92
CA THR A 102 -3.30 -11.31 9.58
C THR A 102 -1.79 -11.34 9.30
N LEU A 103 -1.07 -10.27 9.66
CA LEU A 103 0.38 -10.20 9.51
C LEU A 103 1.11 -11.22 10.39
N ARG A 104 0.73 -11.36 11.67
CA ARG A 104 1.31 -12.37 12.58
C ARG A 104 1.16 -13.78 12.03
N ASN A 105 -0.02 -14.11 11.50
CA ASN A 105 -0.27 -15.42 10.90
C ASN A 105 0.61 -15.63 9.66
N ALA A 106 0.68 -14.63 8.78
CA ALA A 106 1.46 -14.68 7.54
C ALA A 106 2.98 -14.72 7.78
N SER A 107 3.46 -14.14 8.88
CA SER A 107 4.88 -14.11 9.27
C SER A 107 5.22 -15.10 10.38
N SER A 108 4.38 -16.12 10.62
CA SER A 108 4.59 -17.07 11.73
C SER A 108 5.88 -17.88 11.63
N GLN A 109 6.36 -18.13 10.40
CA GLN A 109 7.55 -18.94 10.13
C GLN A 109 8.75 -18.11 9.65
N ASN A 110 8.56 -16.82 9.37
CA ASN A 110 9.57 -15.97 8.74
C ASN A 110 9.52 -14.56 9.31
N SER A 111 10.68 -13.93 9.53
CA SER A 111 10.75 -12.54 9.97
C SER A 111 10.21 -11.57 8.90
N LEU A 112 9.88 -10.34 9.30
CA LEU A 112 9.46 -9.32 8.34
C LEU A 112 10.62 -8.93 7.40
N ALA A 113 11.86 -8.92 7.91
CA ALA A 113 13.08 -8.78 7.11
C ALA A 113 13.20 -9.84 6.00
N TYR A 114 12.81 -11.08 6.25
CA TYR A 114 12.82 -12.12 5.21
C TYR A 114 11.99 -11.70 3.99
N PHE A 115 10.79 -11.17 4.22
CA PHE A 115 9.91 -10.74 3.12
C PHE A 115 10.49 -9.56 2.34
N ARG A 116 11.12 -8.59 3.03
CA ARG A 116 11.81 -7.46 2.36
C ARG A 116 12.93 -7.98 1.44
N ASN A 117 13.78 -8.86 1.96
CA ASN A 117 14.90 -9.44 1.19
C ASN A 117 14.42 -10.33 0.02
N ALA A 118 13.34 -11.09 0.23
CA ALA A 118 12.72 -11.89 -0.80
C ALA A 118 12.13 -11.02 -1.93
N TYR A 119 11.46 -9.90 -1.58
CA TYR A 119 10.94 -8.96 -2.57
C TYR A 119 12.07 -8.29 -3.38
N LEU A 120 13.13 -7.82 -2.71
CA LEU A 120 14.30 -7.22 -3.38
C LEU A 120 15.02 -8.22 -4.30
N SER A 121 15.10 -9.49 -3.88
CA SER A 121 15.64 -10.57 -4.70
C SER A 121 14.77 -10.83 -5.93
N TYR A 122 13.44 -10.82 -5.77
CA TYR A 122 12.51 -10.90 -6.88
C TYR A 122 12.70 -9.75 -7.86
N LEU A 123 12.74 -8.50 -7.37
CA LEU A 123 12.90 -7.31 -8.22
C LEU A 123 14.21 -7.36 -9.00
N THR A 124 15.32 -7.71 -8.35
CA THR A 124 16.62 -7.87 -9.00
C THR A 124 16.53 -8.89 -10.14
N ARG A 125 15.98 -10.08 -9.89
CA ARG A 125 15.85 -11.13 -10.92
C ARG A 125 14.92 -10.72 -12.06
N ASN A 126 13.81 -10.05 -11.74
CA ASN A 126 12.83 -9.60 -12.72
C ASN A 126 13.46 -8.56 -13.65
N TRP A 127 14.02 -7.48 -13.10
CA TRP A 127 14.53 -6.36 -13.88
C TRP A 127 15.90 -6.62 -14.53
N ASN A 128 16.62 -7.68 -14.13
CA ASN A 128 17.80 -8.17 -14.85
C ASN A 128 17.44 -8.97 -16.12
N ARG A 129 16.22 -9.51 -16.21
CA ARG A 129 15.75 -10.24 -17.40
C ARG A 129 15.14 -9.33 -18.47
N GLU A 130 14.88 -8.08 -18.12
CA GLU A 130 14.32 -7.07 -19.03
C GLU A 130 15.44 -6.26 -19.69
N PHE A 131 15.42 -6.20 -21.03
CA PHE A 131 16.45 -5.56 -21.86
C PHE A 131 16.05 -4.17 -22.40
N THR A 132 15.06 -3.51 -21.78
CA THR A 132 14.62 -2.16 -22.16
C THR A 132 15.47 -1.06 -21.50
N GLY A 133 15.48 0.14 -22.08
CA GLY A 133 16.14 1.31 -21.48
C GLY A 133 15.57 1.65 -20.10
N ASP A 134 14.24 1.58 -19.95
CA ASP A 134 13.55 1.76 -18.66
C ASP A 134 14.03 0.75 -17.60
N ALA A 135 14.34 -0.49 -17.99
CA ALA A 135 14.86 -1.48 -17.07
C ALA A 135 16.23 -1.09 -16.49
N VAL A 136 17.07 -0.33 -17.20
CA VAL A 136 18.34 0.18 -16.66
C VAL A 136 18.09 1.11 -15.47
N ILE A 137 17.16 2.06 -15.64
CA ILE A 137 16.79 3.02 -14.59
C ILE A 137 16.19 2.28 -13.40
N ILE A 138 15.27 1.34 -13.66
CA ILE A 138 14.62 0.57 -12.60
C ILE A 138 15.63 -0.30 -11.84
N ARG A 139 16.63 -0.88 -12.51
CA ARG A 139 17.73 -1.61 -11.82
C ARG A 139 18.49 -0.72 -10.84
N ALA A 140 18.74 0.55 -11.20
CA ALA A 140 19.35 1.50 -10.27
C ALA A 140 18.43 1.78 -9.07
N SER A 141 17.12 1.95 -9.30
CA SER A 141 16.13 2.09 -8.24
C SER A 141 16.09 0.87 -7.30
N VAL A 142 16.16 -0.35 -7.83
CA VAL A 142 16.23 -1.57 -7.01
C VAL A 142 17.50 -1.60 -6.17
N LYS A 143 18.66 -1.22 -6.72
CA LYS A 143 19.91 -1.13 -5.95
C LYS A 143 19.81 -0.14 -4.80
N GLU A 144 19.17 1.00 -5.02
CA GLU A 144 18.93 1.99 -3.97
C GLU A 144 17.97 1.47 -2.90
N MET A 145 16.90 0.76 -3.27
CA MET A 145 16.03 0.09 -2.29
C MET A 145 16.77 -0.94 -1.45
N ILE A 146 17.69 -1.71 -2.05
CA ILE A 146 18.55 -2.65 -1.32
C ILE A 146 19.41 -1.89 -0.31
N ARG A 147 20.02 -0.79 -0.73
CA ARG A 147 20.84 0.05 0.15
C ARG A 147 20.02 0.59 1.34
N ILE A 148 18.87 1.20 1.08
CA ILE A 148 17.97 1.71 2.13
C ILE A 148 17.54 0.57 3.07
N ASN A 149 17.22 -0.61 2.53
CA ASN A 149 16.86 -1.77 3.35
C ASN A 149 17.99 -2.21 4.28
N ASN A 150 19.23 -2.24 3.78
CA ASN A 150 20.37 -2.74 4.55
C ASN A 150 20.86 -1.70 5.57
N GLU A 151 20.89 -0.42 5.19
CA GLU A 151 21.43 0.67 6.01
C GLU A 151 20.42 1.22 7.02
N TYR A 152 19.11 1.17 6.71
CA TYR A 152 18.10 1.84 7.52
C TYR A 152 17.03 0.91 8.08
N TRP A 153 16.39 0.07 7.25
CA TRP A 153 15.28 -0.77 7.70
C TRP A 153 15.74 -1.97 8.53
N SER A 154 16.74 -2.71 8.06
CA SER A 154 17.19 -3.95 8.71
C SER A 154 17.82 -3.75 10.09
N PRO A 155 18.61 -2.68 10.35
CA PRO A 155 19.09 -2.39 11.70
C PRO A 155 17.98 -2.05 12.71
N ARG A 156 16.77 -1.74 12.22
CA ARG A 156 15.60 -1.39 13.02
C ARG A 156 14.58 -2.53 13.09
N GLU A 157 14.98 -3.74 12.72
CA GLU A 157 14.10 -4.90 12.79
C GLU A 157 13.58 -5.07 14.23
N ASN A 158 12.27 -5.14 14.35
CA ASN A 158 11.59 -5.36 15.62
C ASN A 158 10.35 -6.21 15.37
N GLY A 159 9.75 -6.72 16.44
CA GLY A 159 8.46 -7.41 16.38
C GLY A 159 7.34 -6.50 15.88
N ILE A 160 6.20 -7.13 15.55
CA ILE A 160 4.98 -6.41 15.19
C ILE A 160 4.52 -5.58 16.41
N PRO A 161 4.49 -4.24 16.32
CA PRO A 161 4.18 -3.36 17.43
C PRO A 161 2.69 -3.46 17.80
N HIS A 162 2.35 -2.90 18.96
CA HIS A 162 0.98 -2.50 19.23
C HIS A 162 0.67 -1.21 18.46
N LEU A 163 -0.51 -1.15 17.86
CA LEU A 163 -1.06 0.03 17.19
C LEU A 163 -2.47 0.26 17.73
N ILE A 164 -2.89 1.53 17.76
CA ILE A 164 -4.25 1.88 18.17
C ILE A 164 -5.23 1.67 17.02
N GLU A 165 -6.50 1.44 17.35
CA GLU A 165 -7.55 1.32 16.34
C GLU A 165 -7.73 2.60 15.54
N ALA A 166 -8.00 2.43 14.25
CA ALA A 166 -8.19 3.49 13.29
C ALA A 166 -8.99 2.97 12.10
N ASP A 167 -9.49 3.88 11.26
CA ASP A 167 -10.14 3.52 10.01
C ASP A 167 -9.13 2.88 9.04
N VAL A 168 -9.30 1.58 8.79
CA VAL A 168 -8.53 0.82 7.81
C VAL A 168 -9.36 0.37 6.61
N VAL A 169 -10.66 0.68 6.58
CA VAL A 169 -11.62 0.14 5.62
C VAL A 169 -12.09 1.15 4.58
N THR A 170 -12.04 2.45 4.87
CA THR A 170 -12.42 3.49 3.92
C THR A 170 -11.48 3.46 2.72
N PRO A 171 -11.99 3.12 1.52
CA PRO A 171 -11.17 2.96 0.33
C PRO A 171 -10.49 4.26 -0.09
N ILE A 172 -9.30 4.11 -0.67
CA ILE A 172 -8.54 5.20 -1.30
C ILE A 172 -8.86 5.15 -2.80
N GLU A 173 -9.99 5.74 -3.17
CA GLU A 173 -10.50 5.75 -4.54
C GLU A 173 -10.64 7.19 -5.04
N LYS A 174 -10.71 7.38 -6.38
CA LYS A 174 -11.06 8.68 -6.92
C LYS A 174 -12.46 9.02 -6.42
N ASN A 175 -12.61 10.20 -5.82
CA ASN A 175 -13.94 10.76 -5.65
C ASN A 175 -14.52 10.94 -7.06
N ASP A 176 -15.56 10.16 -7.39
CA ASP A 176 -16.38 10.36 -8.58
C ASP A 176 -17.27 11.61 -8.41
N MET A 177 -16.69 12.70 -7.91
CA MET A 177 -17.34 14.00 -7.90
C MET A 177 -17.33 14.51 -9.33
N ARG A 178 -18.43 14.29 -10.05
CA ARG A 178 -18.67 14.98 -11.31
C ARG A 178 -19.22 16.37 -10.98
N VAL A 179 -18.52 17.39 -11.43
CA VAL A 179 -19.03 18.76 -11.43
C VAL A 179 -19.95 18.88 -12.63
N ASN A 180 -21.23 19.19 -12.41
CA ASN A 180 -22.15 19.43 -13.53
C ASN A 180 -21.82 20.77 -14.22
N ALA A 181 -22.47 21.05 -15.35
CA ALA A 181 -22.28 22.29 -16.11
C ALA A 181 -22.59 23.58 -15.30
N SER A 182 -23.25 23.46 -14.13
CA SER A 182 -23.52 24.57 -13.22
C SER A 182 -22.59 24.64 -11.99
N GLY A 183 -21.47 23.91 -12.00
CA GLY A 183 -20.47 23.98 -10.93
C GLY A 183 -20.84 23.21 -9.66
N ARG A 184 -21.94 22.45 -9.66
CA ARG A 184 -22.42 21.70 -8.50
C ARG A 184 -21.79 20.30 -8.47
N VAL A 185 -21.25 19.93 -7.31
CA VAL A 185 -20.69 18.60 -7.04
C VAL A 185 -21.82 17.58 -6.97
N ILE A 186 -21.80 16.57 -7.85
CA ILE A 186 -22.75 15.45 -7.84
C ILE A 186 -21.99 14.17 -7.46
N SER A 187 -22.50 13.43 -6.48
CA SER A 187 -22.05 12.08 -6.13
C SER A 187 -22.64 11.06 -7.09
N THR A 188 -21.82 10.18 -7.65
CA THR A 188 -22.25 9.07 -8.53
C THR A 188 -22.77 7.85 -7.77
N VAL A 189 -22.81 7.88 -6.43
CA VAL A 189 -23.38 6.78 -5.66
C VAL A 189 -24.89 6.76 -5.90
N VAL A 190 -25.33 5.98 -6.89
CA VAL A 190 -26.73 5.63 -7.09
C VAL A 190 -27.11 4.71 -5.93
N GLY A 191 -27.54 5.31 -4.81
CA GLY A 191 -28.17 4.57 -3.74
C GLY A 191 -29.45 3.96 -4.29
N PHE A 192 -29.49 2.63 -4.39
CA PHE A 192 -30.74 1.89 -4.55
C PHE A 192 -31.58 2.14 -3.28
N LYS A 193 -32.36 3.21 -3.26
CA LYS A 193 -33.48 3.33 -2.34
C LYS A 193 -34.51 2.32 -2.80
N GLY A 194 -34.62 1.21 -2.08
CA GLY A 194 -35.53 0.10 -2.36
C GLY A 194 -36.93 0.60 -2.73
N GLY A 195 -37.23 0.55 -4.03
CA GLY A 195 -38.60 0.61 -4.52
C GLY A 195 -39.23 -0.75 -4.33
N LYS A 196 -40.35 -0.82 -3.61
CA LYS A 196 -41.16 -2.04 -3.51
C LYS A 196 -41.55 -2.48 -4.93
N LEU A 197 -41.10 -3.67 -5.33
CA LEU A 197 -41.64 -4.40 -6.48
C LEU A 197 -43.15 -4.63 -6.21
N LYS A 198 -44.01 -3.84 -6.87
CA LYS A 198 -45.41 -4.21 -7.04
C LYS A 198 -45.45 -5.25 -8.15
N LEU A 199 -45.51 -6.52 -7.74
CA LEU A 199 -45.95 -7.59 -8.63
C LEU A 199 -47.42 -7.33 -8.94
N GLY A 200 -47.72 -7.01 -10.20
CA GLY A 200 -49.08 -6.96 -10.69
C GLY A 200 -49.67 -8.36 -10.67
N ASN A 201 -50.81 -8.53 -10.00
CA ASN A 201 -51.63 -9.71 -10.15
C ASN A 201 -52.36 -9.66 -11.49
N ARG A 202 -52.46 -10.82 -12.13
CA ARG A 202 -53.26 -11.09 -13.32
C ARG A 202 -54.74 -10.79 -13.09
#